data_AF-A0A833GVS1-F1
#
_entry.id   AF-A0A833GVS1-F1
#
_cell.length_a   1.000
_cell.length_b   1.000
_cell.length_c   1.000
_cell.angle_alpha   90.00
_cell.angle_beta   90.00
_cell.angle_gamma   90.00
#
_symmetry.space_group_name_H-M   'P 1'
#
loop_
_entity.id
_entity.type
_entity.pdbx_description
1 polymer ?
#
loop_
_entity_poly.entity_id
_entity_poly.type
_entity_poly.pdbx_seq_one_letter_code
_entity_poly.pdbx_strand_id
1 'polypeptide(L)'
;MQKLYLLVPLAPLFGAIIAGLFCRIIPRWVAHTVTIAGVAVSFIASLIIFQDVQAGNTFNGTVYTWMTSGEYTFEVGFLIDTLTTTMMLVVTFVSLMVHIYTIGYMQEDPGYNRFFSYISLFTFSMLMLVMANNFMQLFFGWEAVGLVSYLLIGFWYTRPTAIFANMKAFLVNRVGDFGFLLGIGLILAYFGSLDYATVFAKAPELATATIDLFGEGSAVSLMTATCICLFIGAMGKSAQVPLHVWLPDSMEGPTPISALIHAATMVTAGIFMVARMSPLFELSTTALSFVIVIGAIT
;
A
#
# COMPACT_ATOMS: atom_id res chain seq x y z
N MET A 1 13.90 -18.36 -7.82
CA MET A 1 12.80 -17.61 -7.20
C MET A 1 13.17 -16.19 -6.78
N GLN A 2 14.25 -15.95 -6.02
CA GLN A 2 14.61 -14.58 -5.56
C GLN A 2 14.64 -13.49 -6.66
N LYS A 3 15.20 -13.79 -7.83
CA LYS A 3 15.20 -12.84 -8.97
C LYS A 3 13.79 -12.49 -9.47
N LEU A 4 12.84 -13.43 -9.39
CA LEU A 4 11.44 -13.19 -9.78
C LEU A 4 10.75 -12.25 -8.77
N TYR A 5 11.05 -12.38 -7.48
CA TYR A 5 10.51 -11.47 -6.47
C TYR A 5 10.92 -10.01 -6.73
N LEU A 6 12.15 -9.77 -7.18
CA LEU A 6 12.60 -8.43 -7.58
C LEU A 6 11.98 -7.97 -8.91
N LEU A 7 11.80 -8.90 -9.86
CA LEU A 7 11.23 -8.57 -11.15
C LEU A 7 9.80 -8.02 -11.04
N VAL A 8 8.99 -8.55 -10.12
CA VAL A 8 7.57 -8.17 -9.98
C VAL A 8 7.38 -6.66 -9.73
N PRO A 9 7.99 -6.01 -8.72
CA PRO A 9 7.89 -4.57 -8.55
C PRO A 9 8.77 -3.78 -9.54
N LEU A 10 9.95 -4.29 -9.93
CA LEU A 10 10.86 -3.51 -10.77
C LEU A 10 10.40 -3.37 -12.22
N ALA A 11 9.64 -4.32 -12.76
CA ALA A 11 9.12 -4.23 -14.13
C ALA A 11 8.16 -3.03 -14.35
N PRO A 12 7.14 -2.77 -13.51
CA PRO A 12 6.30 -1.59 -13.63
C PRO A 12 7.07 -0.31 -13.26
N LEU A 13 8.04 -0.37 -12.35
CA LEU A 13 8.91 0.79 -12.08
C LEU A 13 9.71 1.19 -13.33
N PHE A 14 10.29 0.22 -14.04
CA PHE A 14 11.01 0.45 -15.28
C PHE A 14 10.09 1.09 -16.34
N GLY A 15 8.86 0.57 -16.48
CA GLY A 15 7.84 1.17 -17.34
C GLY A 15 7.50 2.61 -16.94
N ALA A 16 7.33 2.87 -15.64
CA ALA A 16 7.04 4.19 -15.12
C ALA A 16 8.17 5.19 -15.40
N ILE A 17 9.43 4.77 -15.23
CA ILE A 17 10.62 5.59 -15.50
C ILE A 17 10.71 5.93 -16.99
N ILE A 18 10.52 4.95 -17.88
CA ILE A 18 10.54 5.19 -19.33
C ILE A 18 9.42 6.15 -19.73
N ALA A 19 8.18 5.85 -19.35
CA ALA A 19 7.03 6.67 -19.69
C ALA A 19 7.08 8.08 -19.08
N GLY A 20 7.71 8.23 -17.91
CA GLY A 20 7.80 9.49 -17.15
C GLY A 20 8.97 10.36 -17.55
N LEU A 21 10.21 9.89 -17.38
CA LEU A 21 11.41 10.69 -17.62
C LEU A 21 11.62 11.01 -19.10
N PHE A 22 11.26 10.08 -19.97
CA PHE A 22 11.40 10.25 -21.43
C PHE A 22 10.09 10.69 -22.08
N CYS A 23 9.08 11.14 -21.31
CA CYS A 23 7.75 11.50 -21.80
C CYS A 23 7.74 12.51 -22.96
N ARG A 24 8.74 13.40 -23.03
CA ARG A 24 8.88 14.43 -24.08
C ARG A 24 9.54 13.92 -25.36
N ILE A 25 10.24 12.79 -25.29
CA ILE A 25 11.07 12.24 -26.37
C ILE A 25 10.37 11.04 -27.02
N ILE A 26 9.71 10.20 -26.22
CA ILE A 26 9.10 8.97 -26.72
C ILE A 26 7.70 9.21 -27.31
N PRO A 27 7.35 8.51 -28.40
CA PRO A 27 5.99 8.52 -28.92
C PRO A 27 5.04 7.74 -28.00
N ARG A 28 3.75 8.05 -28.08
CA ARG A 28 2.69 7.45 -27.24
C ARG A 28 2.67 5.92 -27.28
N TRP A 29 2.96 5.33 -28.45
CA TRP A 29 2.97 3.88 -28.61
C TRP A 29 4.05 3.19 -27.78
N VAL A 30 5.22 3.82 -27.60
CA VAL A 30 6.28 3.27 -26.74
C VAL A 30 5.85 3.35 -25.28
N ALA A 31 5.27 4.48 -24.86
CA ALA A 31 4.86 4.68 -23.47
C ALA A 31 3.87 3.61 -22.99
N HIS A 32 2.79 3.35 -23.74
CA HIS A 32 1.84 2.31 -23.35
C HIS A 32 2.40 0.90 -23.52
N THR A 33 3.20 0.65 -24.57
CA THR A 33 3.72 -0.71 -24.83
C THR A 33 4.67 -1.14 -23.71
N VAL A 34 5.59 -0.27 -23.29
CA VAL A 34 6.57 -0.58 -22.25
C VAL A 34 5.88 -0.75 -20.89
N THR A 35 4.93 0.10 -20.56
CA THR A 35 4.19 0.02 -19.27
C THR A 35 3.30 -1.22 -19.21
N ILE A 36 2.54 -1.52 -20.27
CA ILE A 36 1.73 -2.74 -20.37
C ILE A 36 2.60 -3.99 -20.32
N ALA A 37 3.72 -4.01 -21.07
CA ALA A 37 4.65 -5.13 -21.03
C ALA A 37 5.24 -5.32 -19.62
N GLY A 38 5.61 -4.23 -18.94
CA GLY A 38 6.10 -4.27 -17.56
C GLY A 38 5.09 -4.90 -16.60
N VAL A 39 3.84 -4.46 -16.64
CA VAL A 39 2.78 -5.02 -15.78
C VAL A 39 2.44 -6.47 -16.17
N ALA A 40 2.44 -6.80 -17.47
CA ALA A 40 2.20 -8.18 -17.93
C ALA A 40 3.30 -9.14 -17.45
N VAL A 41 4.57 -8.71 -17.50
CA VAL A 41 5.70 -9.47 -16.93
C VAL A 41 5.50 -9.67 -15.43
N SER A 42 5.09 -8.64 -14.69
CA SER A 42 4.77 -8.77 -13.26
C SER A 42 3.61 -9.72 -12.98
N PHE A 43 2.57 -9.71 -13.81
CA PHE A 43 1.44 -10.64 -13.67
C PHE A 43 1.87 -12.09 -13.89
N ILE A 44 2.62 -12.36 -14.97
CA ILE A 44 3.14 -13.71 -15.26
C ILE A 44 4.09 -14.16 -14.15
N ALA A 45 5.00 -13.29 -13.70
CA ALA A 45 5.89 -13.60 -12.58
C ALA A 45 5.09 -13.88 -11.29
N SER A 46 4.03 -13.12 -11.02
CA SER A 46 3.16 -13.34 -9.85
C SER A 46 2.41 -14.68 -9.93
N LEU A 47 1.98 -15.12 -11.12
CA LEU A 47 1.38 -16.45 -11.32
C LEU A 47 2.37 -17.58 -11.04
N ILE A 48 3.62 -17.45 -11.50
CA ILE A 48 4.67 -18.44 -11.24
C ILE A 48 4.98 -18.50 -9.73
N ILE A 49 5.09 -17.35 -9.08
CA ILE A 49 5.33 -17.26 -7.64
C ILE A 49 4.14 -17.84 -6.84
N PHE A 50 2.91 -17.59 -7.28
CA PHE A 50 1.73 -18.17 -6.65
C PHE A 50 1.75 -19.70 -6.71
N GLN A 51 2.10 -20.30 -7.86
CA GLN A 51 2.22 -21.75 -7.99
C GLN A 51 3.30 -22.33 -7.06
N ASP A 52 4.42 -21.63 -6.89
CA ASP A 52 5.49 -22.02 -5.97
C ASP A 52 5.05 -21.97 -4.49
N VAL A 53 4.31 -20.93 -4.10
CA VAL A 53 3.72 -20.83 -2.76
C VAL A 53 2.67 -21.91 -2.52
N GLN A 54 1.85 -22.23 -3.52
CA GLN A 54 0.88 -23.34 -3.43
C GLN A 54 1.58 -24.71 -3.31
N ALA A 55 2.80 -24.84 -3.83
CA ALA A 55 3.64 -26.03 -3.62
C ALA A 55 4.26 -26.10 -2.21
N GLY A 56 4.01 -25.10 -1.35
CA GLY A 56 4.47 -25.04 0.04
C GLY A 56 5.71 -24.18 0.27
N ASN A 57 6.28 -23.55 -0.77
CA ASN A 57 7.48 -22.74 -0.64
C ASN A 57 7.13 -21.30 -0.29
N THR A 58 7.34 -20.89 0.95
CA THR A 58 7.25 -19.48 1.36
C THR A 58 8.64 -18.85 1.45
N PHE A 59 8.70 -17.53 1.32
CA PHE A 59 9.94 -16.78 1.46
C PHE A 59 9.75 -15.62 2.43
N ASN A 60 10.64 -15.51 3.41
CA ASN A 60 10.81 -14.30 4.20
C ASN A 60 12.30 -13.99 4.23
N GLY A 61 12.70 -12.85 3.68
CA GLY A 61 14.10 -12.49 3.68
C GLY A 61 14.39 -11.07 3.23
N THR A 62 15.53 -10.58 3.71
CA THR A 62 16.04 -9.26 3.41
C THR A 62 16.65 -9.22 2.01
N VAL A 63 16.28 -8.20 1.25
CA VAL A 63 16.81 -7.90 -0.07
C VAL A 63 17.97 -6.91 0.03
N TYR A 64 17.79 -5.87 0.84
CA TYR A 64 18.74 -4.78 0.98
C TYR A 64 18.63 -4.14 2.36
N THR A 65 19.74 -4.07 3.09
CA THR A 65 19.82 -3.32 4.35
C THR A 65 20.00 -1.85 4.01
N TRP A 66 19.00 -1.02 4.32
CA TRP A 66 19.02 0.40 4.02
C TRP A 66 19.88 1.18 5.01
N MET A 67 19.66 0.96 6.31
CA MET A 67 20.39 1.68 7.35
C MET A 67 20.49 0.82 8.61
N THR A 68 21.58 0.97 9.35
CA THR A 68 21.73 0.45 10.70
C THR A 68 21.99 1.61 11.64
N SER A 69 21.22 1.70 12.73
CA SER A 69 21.37 2.74 13.74
C SER A 69 21.32 2.11 15.14
N GLY A 70 22.48 1.95 15.76
CA GLY A 70 22.60 1.22 17.03
C GLY A 70 22.14 -0.23 16.89
N GLU A 71 21.14 -0.61 17.68
CA GLU A 71 20.53 -1.95 17.66
C GLU A 71 19.43 -2.11 16.60
N TYR A 72 19.00 -1.02 15.95
CA TYR A 72 17.93 -1.04 14.96
C TYR A 72 18.48 -1.21 13.54
N THR A 73 17.96 -2.21 12.83
CA THR A 73 18.21 -2.46 11.41
C THR A 73 16.98 -2.10 10.58
N PHE A 74 17.18 -1.23 9.58
CA PHE A 74 16.17 -0.80 8.64
C PHE A 74 16.42 -1.49 7.30
N GLU A 75 15.50 -2.34 6.89
CA GLU A 75 15.71 -3.24 5.76
C GLU A 75 14.56 -3.17 4.75
N VAL A 76 14.90 -3.35 3.49
CA VAL A 76 13.95 -3.69 2.43
C VAL A 76 13.96 -5.20 2.32
N GLY A 77 12.83 -5.84 2.61
CA GLY A 77 12.70 -7.28 2.66
C GLY A 77 11.36 -7.74 2.10
N PHE A 78 11.33 -8.98 1.63
CA PHE A 78 10.14 -9.56 1.03
C PHE A 78 9.58 -10.71 1.86
N LEU A 79 8.28 -10.63 2.14
CA LEU A 79 7.48 -11.72 2.69
C LEU A 79 6.53 -12.22 1.61
N ILE A 80 6.83 -13.39 1.06
CA ILE A 80 6.07 -14.07 0.02
C ILE A 80 5.38 -15.28 0.64
N ASP A 81 4.10 -15.13 0.89
CA ASP A 81 3.21 -16.18 1.37
C ASP A 81 1.88 -16.15 0.61
N THR A 82 0.90 -16.93 1.08
CA THR A 82 -0.42 -17.07 0.42
C THR A 82 -1.17 -15.74 0.36
N LEU A 83 -1.10 -14.92 1.40
CA LEU A 83 -1.74 -13.61 1.43
C LEU A 83 -1.06 -12.62 0.47
N THR A 84 0.27 -12.54 0.48
CA THR A 84 1.02 -11.66 -0.42
C THR A 84 0.79 -12.04 -1.88
N THR A 85 0.91 -13.32 -2.22
CA THR A 85 0.74 -13.77 -3.61
C THR A 85 -0.67 -13.59 -4.14
N THR A 86 -1.69 -13.79 -3.30
CA THR A 86 -3.09 -13.49 -3.67
C THR A 86 -3.25 -12.01 -4.02
N MET A 87 -2.71 -11.11 -3.19
CA MET A 87 -2.77 -9.67 -3.48
C MET A 87 -1.92 -9.26 -4.68
N MET A 88 -0.74 -9.87 -4.89
CA MET A 88 0.07 -9.62 -6.08
C MET A 88 -0.71 -9.94 -7.36
N LEU A 89 -1.44 -11.06 -7.40
CA LEU A 89 -2.28 -11.43 -8.54
C LEU A 89 -3.40 -10.42 -8.78
N VAL A 90 -4.14 -10.02 -7.73
CA VAL A 90 -5.22 -9.03 -7.84
C VAL A 90 -4.69 -7.71 -8.35
N VAL A 91 -3.60 -7.19 -7.76
CA VAL A 91 -3.00 -5.90 -8.13
C VAL A 91 -2.49 -5.93 -9.58
N THR A 92 -1.73 -6.95 -9.97
CA THR A 92 -1.15 -7.02 -11.32
C THR A 92 -2.20 -7.29 -12.40
N PHE A 93 -3.20 -8.13 -12.12
CA PHE A 93 -4.29 -8.41 -13.06
C PHE A 93 -5.15 -7.17 -13.32
N VAL A 94 -5.65 -6.53 -12.25
CA VAL A 94 -6.49 -5.34 -12.39
C VAL A 94 -5.69 -4.19 -13.01
N SER A 95 -4.43 -4.03 -12.61
CA SER A 95 -3.55 -3.04 -13.22
C SER A 95 -3.36 -3.28 -14.72
N LEU A 96 -3.16 -4.53 -15.15
CA LEU A 96 -3.02 -4.87 -16.57
C LEU A 96 -4.27 -4.47 -17.37
N MET A 97 -5.46 -4.80 -16.86
CA MET A 97 -6.73 -4.44 -17.49
C MET A 97 -6.90 -2.91 -17.57
N VAL A 98 -6.55 -2.20 -16.49
CA VAL A 98 -6.59 -0.72 -16.45
C VAL A 98 -5.63 -0.11 -17.47
N HIS A 99 -4.41 -0.65 -17.61
CA HIS A 99 -3.45 -0.14 -18.60
C HIS A 99 -3.95 -0.33 -20.03
N ILE A 100 -4.56 -1.48 -20.34
CA ILE A 100 -5.15 -1.75 -21.66
C ILE A 100 -6.33 -0.80 -21.93
N TYR A 101 -7.24 -0.67 -20.96
CA TYR A 101 -8.40 0.21 -21.06
C TYR A 101 -8.00 1.69 -21.26
N THR A 102 -6.92 2.11 -20.62
CA THR A 102 -6.38 3.47 -20.71
C THR A 102 -5.97 3.86 -22.13
N ILE A 103 -5.58 2.92 -23.00
CA ILE A 103 -5.18 3.22 -24.38
C ILE A 103 -6.30 3.97 -25.11
N GLY A 104 -7.53 3.45 -25.04
CA GLY A 104 -8.69 4.04 -25.69
C GLY A 104 -9.20 5.27 -24.94
N TYR A 105 -9.29 5.19 -23.61
CA TYR A 105 -9.84 6.28 -22.80
C TYR A 105 -9.01 7.58 -22.89
N MET A 106 -7.68 7.49 -22.90
CA MET A 106 -6.79 8.65 -22.91
C MET A 106 -6.30 9.04 -24.31
N GLN A 107 -6.78 8.40 -25.39
CA GLN A 107 -6.20 8.51 -26.73
C GLN A 107 -6.01 9.96 -27.21
N GLU A 108 -6.92 10.86 -26.86
CA GLU A 108 -6.90 12.26 -27.29
C GLU A 108 -6.26 13.21 -26.27
N ASP A 109 -5.94 12.73 -25.06
CA ASP A 109 -5.43 13.58 -23.98
C ASP A 109 -3.93 13.91 -24.18
N PRO A 110 -3.52 15.20 -24.06
CA PRO A 110 -2.13 15.61 -24.22
C PRO A 110 -1.19 15.00 -23.16
N GLY A 111 -1.71 14.66 -21.97
CA GLY A 111 -0.97 14.07 -20.85
C GLY A 111 -0.80 12.55 -20.90
N TYR A 112 -1.03 11.91 -22.06
CA TYR A 112 -1.00 10.46 -22.25
C TYR A 112 0.20 9.75 -21.59
N ASN A 113 1.43 10.15 -21.93
CA ASN A 113 2.66 9.50 -21.42
C ASN A 113 2.79 9.63 -19.90
N ARG A 114 2.43 10.80 -19.36
CA ARG A 114 2.44 11.07 -17.92
C ARG A 114 1.44 10.18 -17.18
N PHE A 115 0.25 9.99 -17.76
CA PHE A 115 -0.77 9.12 -17.17
C PHE A 115 -0.27 7.67 -17.05
N PHE A 116 0.29 7.12 -18.12
CA PHE A 116 0.88 5.77 -18.12
C PHE A 116 2.01 5.62 -17.10
N SER A 117 2.86 6.64 -16.95
CA SER A 117 3.90 6.67 -15.91
C SER A 117 3.29 6.59 -14.51
N TYR A 118 2.25 7.37 -14.22
CA TYR A 118 1.63 7.40 -12.90
C TYR A 118 0.92 6.07 -12.56
N ILE A 119 0.16 5.46 -13.46
CA ILE A 119 -0.51 4.18 -13.18
C ILE A 119 0.48 3.02 -13.01
N SER A 120 1.62 3.05 -13.72
CA SER A 120 2.70 2.08 -13.52
C SER A 120 3.44 2.32 -12.19
N LEU A 121 3.72 3.58 -11.83
CA LEU A 121 4.33 3.92 -10.55
C LEU A 121 3.42 3.52 -9.38
N PHE A 122 2.11 3.70 -9.54
CA PHE A 122 1.11 3.27 -8.57
C PHE A 122 1.12 1.75 -8.37
N THR A 123 1.24 0.99 -9.47
CA THR A 123 1.36 -0.48 -9.43
C THR A 123 2.62 -0.91 -8.70
N PHE A 124 3.76 -0.26 -8.98
CA PHE A 124 5.00 -0.48 -8.24
C PHE A 124 4.85 -0.22 -6.74
N SER A 125 4.29 0.94 -6.36
CA SER A 125 4.08 1.30 -4.96
C SER A 125 3.22 0.28 -4.22
N MET A 126 2.12 -0.18 -4.85
CA MET A 126 1.25 -1.19 -4.28
C MET A 126 1.96 -2.55 -4.16
N LEU A 127 2.80 -2.94 -5.13
CA LEU A 127 3.59 -4.17 -5.04
C LEU A 127 4.63 -4.12 -3.92
N MET A 128 5.32 -2.99 -3.75
CA MET A 128 6.26 -2.78 -2.64
C MET A 128 5.58 -2.85 -1.27
N LEU A 129 4.33 -2.36 -1.18
CA LEU A 129 3.50 -2.42 0.01
C LEU A 129 3.13 -3.87 0.35
N VAL A 130 2.58 -4.63 -0.61
CA VAL A 130 2.09 -6.00 -0.33
C VAL A 130 3.22 -6.99 -0.10
N MET A 131 4.38 -6.76 -0.71
CA MET A 131 5.55 -7.63 -0.55
C MET A 131 6.35 -7.33 0.72
N ALA A 132 6.05 -6.26 1.46
CA ALA A 132 6.81 -5.87 2.64
C ALA A 132 6.83 -6.97 3.72
N ASN A 133 8.00 -7.22 4.32
CA ASN A 133 8.14 -8.07 5.51
C ASN A 133 8.29 -7.29 6.82
N ASN A 134 8.28 -5.95 6.75
CA ASN A 134 8.46 -5.08 7.90
C ASN A 134 7.58 -3.83 7.81
N PHE A 135 7.30 -3.24 8.97
CA PHE A 135 6.39 -2.09 9.11
C PHE A 135 6.92 -0.83 8.41
N MET A 136 8.25 -0.65 8.32
CA MET A 136 8.84 0.50 7.65
C MET A 136 8.58 0.45 6.14
N GLN A 137 8.88 -0.66 5.48
CA GLN A 137 8.63 -0.81 4.05
C GLN A 137 7.14 -0.73 3.73
N LEU A 138 6.28 -1.30 4.60
CA LEU A 138 4.83 -1.16 4.48
C LEU A 138 4.44 0.33 4.47
N PHE A 139 4.96 1.13 5.40
CA PHE A 139 4.71 2.57 5.45
C PHE A 139 5.24 3.33 4.22
N PHE A 140 6.42 2.97 3.70
CA PHE A 140 6.92 3.59 2.47
C PHE A 140 6.04 3.28 1.26
N GLY A 141 5.61 2.03 1.09
CA GLY A 141 4.65 1.65 0.05
C GLY A 141 3.31 2.39 0.22
N TRP A 142 2.85 2.52 1.46
CA TRP A 142 1.62 3.19 1.87
C TRP A 142 1.60 4.69 1.50
N GLU A 143 2.69 5.38 1.79
CA GLU A 143 2.93 6.76 1.44
C GLU A 143 3.06 6.94 -0.08
N ALA A 144 3.81 6.05 -0.74
CA ALA A 144 3.98 6.08 -2.18
C ALA A 144 2.64 5.89 -2.93
N VAL A 145 1.77 4.99 -2.46
CA VAL A 145 0.39 4.85 -2.98
C VAL A 145 -0.41 6.15 -2.78
N GLY A 146 -0.30 6.79 -1.61
CA GLY A 146 -0.97 8.06 -1.31
C GLY A 146 -0.49 9.24 -2.16
N LEU A 147 0.82 9.33 -2.41
CA LEU A 147 1.41 10.35 -3.26
C LEU A 147 0.96 10.17 -4.72
N VAL A 148 0.99 8.94 -5.23
CA VAL A 148 0.61 8.71 -6.62
C VAL A 148 -0.91 8.87 -6.80
N SER A 149 -1.74 8.53 -5.81
CA SER A 149 -3.17 8.86 -5.86
C SER A 149 -3.43 10.36 -5.91
N TYR A 150 -2.65 11.17 -5.18
CA TYR A 150 -2.74 12.64 -5.26
C TYR A 150 -2.43 13.16 -6.68
N LEU A 151 -1.40 12.63 -7.31
CA LEU A 151 -1.02 12.98 -8.68
C LEU A 151 -2.06 12.54 -9.72
N LEU A 152 -2.70 11.40 -9.50
CA LEU A 152 -3.71 10.82 -10.38
C LEU A 152 -5.07 11.54 -10.26
N ILE A 153 -5.56 11.81 -9.03
CA ILE A 153 -6.81 12.58 -8.82
C ILE A 153 -6.64 14.00 -9.39
N GLY A 154 -5.48 14.62 -9.16
CA GLY A 154 -5.14 15.94 -9.69
C GLY A 154 -4.65 15.93 -11.14
N PHE A 155 -4.89 14.89 -11.93
CA PHE A 155 -4.30 14.76 -13.25
C PHE A 155 -4.66 15.93 -14.17
N TRP A 156 -5.92 16.38 -14.14
CA TRP A 156 -6.38 17.60 -14.82
C TRP A 156 -6.23 18.82 -13.91
N TYR A 157 -4.97 19.12 -13.56
CA TYR A 157 -4.57 20.24 -12.69
C TYR A 157 -5.02 21.64 -13.15
N THR A 158 -5.58 21.78 -14.34
CA THR A 158 -6.17 23.05 -14.81
C THR A 158 -7.59 23.27 -14.27
N ARG A 159 -8.26 22.24 -13.74
CA ARG A 159 -9.60 22.33 -13.15
C ARG A 159 -9.50 22.62 -11.65
N PRO A 160 -10.10 23.72 -11.15
CA PRO A 160 -10.11 24.02 -9.72
C PRO A 160 -10.75 22.93 -8.85
N THR A 161 -11.76 22.22 -9.37
CA THR A 161 -12.42 21.10 -8.67
C THR A 161 -11.46 19.94 -8.45
N ALA A 162 -10.67 19.57 -9.46
CA ALA A 162 -9.66 18.51 -9.35
C ALA A 162 -8.54 18.85 -8.36
N ILE A 163 -8.12 20.12 -8.28
CA ILE A 163 -7.14 20.60 -7.29
C ILE A 163 -7.73 20.55 -5.87
N PHE A 164 -9.00 20.92 -5.71
CA PHE A 164 -9.65 20.80 -4.40
C PHE A 164 -9.78 19.33 -3.98
N ALA A 165 -10.23 18.47 -4.89
CA ALA A 165 -10.43 17.05 -4.65
C ALA A 165 -9.12 16.33 -4.30
N ASN A 166 -8.04 16.56 -5.05
CA ASN A 166 -6.77 15.90 -4.78
C ASN A 166 -6.17 16.34 -3.44
N MET A 167 -6.26 17.63 -3.08
CA MET A 167 -5.77 18.16 -1.82
C MET A 167 -6.57 17.61 -0.64
N LYS A 168 -7.90 17.55 -0.75
CA LYS A 168 -8.76 16.94 0.26
C LYS A 168 -8.40 15.47 0.47
N ALA A 169 -8.24 14.70 -0.62
CA ALA A 169 -7.82 13.31 -0.54
C ALA A 169 -6.45 13.14 0.13
N PHE A 170 -5.48 13.96 -0.25
CA PHE A 170 -4.14 13.89 0.35
C PHE A 170 -4.16 14.21 1.85
N LEU A 171 -4.86 15.27 2.27
CA LEU A 171 -4.92 15.67 3.67
C LEU A 171 -5.64 14.64 4.54
N VAL A 172 -6.79 14.12 4.09
CA VAL A 172 -7.55 13.13 4.88
C VAL A 172 -6.76 11.83 5.03
N ASN A 173 -6.10 11.37 3.96
CA ASN A 173 -5.21 10.21 4.04
C ASN A 173 -4.03 10.48 4.99
N ARG A 174 -3.42 11.68 4.93
CA ARG A 174 -2.28 12.05 5.77
C ARG A 174 -2.62 12.05 7.26
N VAL A 175 -3.85 12.43 7.63
CA VAL A 175 -4.34 12.32 9.02
C VAL A 175 -4.40 10.86 9.47
N GLY A 176 -4.88 9.96 8.61
CA GLY A 176 -4.84 8.51 8.88
C GLY A 176 -3.40 7.99 9.00
N ASP A 177 -2.52 8.43 8.10
CA ASP A 177 -1.10 8.04 8.07
C ASP A 177 -0.35 8.45 9.35
N PHE A 178 -0.79 9.52 10.04
CA PHE A 178 -0.27 9.89 11.36
C PHE A 178 -0.63 8.86 12.44
N GLY A 179 -1.88 8.38 12.45
CA GLY A 179 -2.29 7.29 13.34
C GLY A 179 -1.48 6.02 13.08
N PHE A 180 -1.27 5.70 11.80
CA PHE A 180 -0.46 4.56 11.39
C PHE A 180 0.99 4.67 11.90
N LEU A 181 1.60 5.85 11.76
CA LEU A 181 2.96 6.12 12.23
C LEU A 181 3.08 6.00 13.75
N LEU A 182 2.07 6.45 14.51
CA LEU A 182 2.03 6.24 15.96
C LEU A 182 1.98 4.75 16.31
N GLY A 183 1.18 3.96 15.58
CA GLY A 183 1.13 2.50 15.75
C GLY A 183 2.49 1.84 15.50
N ILE A 184 3.18 2.22 14.43
CA ILE A 184 4.54 1.74 14.13
C ILE A 184 5.52 2.18 15.22
N GLY A 185 5.38 3.41 15.74
CA GLY A 185 6.19 3.92 16.85
C GLY A 185 6.03 3.11 18.13
N LEU A 186 4.80 2.72 18.48
CA LEU A 186 4.53 1.82 19.62
C LEU A 186 5.16 0.44 19.40
N ILE A 187 5.06 -0.11 18.18
CA ILE A 187 5.70 -1.39 17.86
C ILE A 187 7.22 -1.29 18.06
N LEU A 188 7.85 -0.27 17.49
CA LEU A 188 9.29 -0.10 17.63
C LEU A 188 9.71 0.05 19.10
N ALA A 189 8.98 0.85 19.88
CA ALA A 189 9.31 1.15 21.26
C ALA A 189 9.20 -0.07 22.19
N TYR A 190 8.21 -0.94 22.00
CA TYR A 190 7.97 -2.08 22.90
C TYR A 190 8.53 -3.41 22.40
N PHE A 191 8.57 -3.63 21.09
CA PHE A 191 9.06 -4.88 20.50
C PHE A 191 10.54 -4.83 20.12
N GLY A 192 11.08 -3.62 19.91
CA GLY A 192 12.47 -3.38 19.52
C GLY A 192 12.81 -3.77 18.08
N SER A 193 11.81 -4.06 17.24
CA SER A 193 11.99 -4.46 15.84
C SER A 193 10.81 -4.01 14.99
N LEU A 194 11.06 -3.81 13.69
CA LEU A 194 10.03 -3.53 12.68
C LEU A 194 9.75 -4.76 11.80
N ASP A 195 10.49 -5.86 11.96
CA ASP A 195 10.27 -7.10 11.22
C ASP A 195 9.03 -7.84 11.73
N TYR A 196 8.17 -8.28 10.81
CA TYR A 196 6.90 -8.93 11.17
C TYR A 196 7.11 -10.21 11.96
N ALA A 197 8.04 -11.07 11.53
CA ALA A 197 8.24 -12.36 12.19
C ALA A 197 8.69 -12.16 13.64
N THR A 198 9.60 -11.22 13.87
CA THR A 198 10.08 -10.86 15.21
C THR A 198 8.98 -10.28 16.08
N VAL A 199 8.17 -9.35 15.53
CA VAL A 199 7.08 -8.71 16.27
C VAL A 199 5.99 -9.72 16.61
N PHE A 200 5.56 -10.54 15.66
CA PHE A 200 4.50 -11.54 15.90
C PHE A 200 4.95 -12.64 16.86
N ALA A 201 6.23 -13.03 16.85
CA ALA A 201 6.75 -14.00 17.81
C ALA A 201 6.72 -13.47 19.25
N LYS A 202 7.01 -12.18 19.46
CA LYS A 202 7.00 -11.53 20.79
C LYS A 202 5.61 -11.06 21.23
N ALA A 203 4.65 -10.93 20.32
CA ALA A 203 3.33 -10.37 20.62
C ALA A 203 2.58 -11.06 21.76
N PRO A 204 2.58 -12.41 21.87
CA PRO A 204 1.92 -13.09 22.99
C PRO A 204 2.48 -12.71 24.37
N GLU A 205 3.78 -12.40 24.48
CA GLU A 205 4.43 -12.02 25.74
C GLU A 205 3.99 -10.64 26.22
N LEU A 206 3.68 -9.74 25.29
CA LEU A 206 3.24 -8.36 25.56
C LEU A 206 1.72 -8.19 25.51
N ALA A 207 0.96 -9.29 25.38
CA ALA A 207 -0.49 -9.23 25.23
C ALA A 207 -1.20 -8.55 26.41
N THR A 208 -0.69 -8.73 27.64
CA THR A 208 -1.23 -8.13 28.86
C THR A 208 -0.52 -6.83 29.27
N ALA A 209 0.44 -6.35 28.47
CA ALA A 209 1.16 -5.13 28.78
C ALA A 209 0.25 -3.91 28.71
N THR A 210 0.45 -2.97 29.62
CA THR A 210 -0.30 -1.71 29.70
C THR A 210 0.62 -0.51 29.57
N ILE A 211 0.08 0.57 29.02
CA ILE A 211 0.75 1.86 28.84
C ILE A 211 -0.06 2.96 29.52
N ASP A 212 0.62 3.92 30.13
CA ASP A 212 0.01 5.10 30.74
C ASP A 212 -0.05 6.24 29.71
N LEU A 213 -1.22 6.46 29.11
CA LEU A 213 -1.39 7.46 28.03
C LEU A 213 -1.86 8.84 28.55
N PHE A 214 -2.61 8.88 29.66
CA PHE A 214 -3.31 10.08 30.15
C PHE A 214 -2.87 10.49 31.57
N GLY A 215 -1.66 10.09 31.98
CA GLY A 215 -1.12 10.31 33.32
C GLY A 215 -1.15 9.07 34.20
N GLU A 216 -0.59 9.21 35.42
CA GLU A 216 -0.46 8.13 36.40
C GLU A 216 -1.83 7.50 36.71
N GLY A 217 -2.00 6.22 36.37
CA GLY A 217 -3.19 5.42 36.65
C GLY A 217 -4.12 5.15 35.46
N SER A 218 -3.79 5.64 34.25
CA SER A 218 -4.54 5.36 33.02
C SER A 218 -3.95 4.18 32.24
N ALA A 219 -4.02 2.98 32.83
CA ALA A 219 -3.50 1.76 32.22
C ALA A 219 -4.35 1.35 31.00
N VAL A 220 -3.89 1.69 29.79
CA VAL A 220 -4.48 1.25 28.52
C VAL A 220 -3.70 0.04 28.02
N SER A 221 -4.39 -0.99 27.52
CA SER A 221 -3.71 -2.13 26.88
C SER A 221 -2.87 -1.67 25.69
N LEU A 222 -1.59 -2.09 25.69
CA LEU A 222 -0.64 -1.79 24.61
C LEU A 222 -1.16 -2.30 23.25
N MET A 223 -1.70 -3.52 23.22
CA MET A 223 -2.24 -4.12 21.99
C MET A 223 -3.43 -3.32 21.47
N THR A 224 -4.33 -2.89 22.35
CA THR A 224 -5.48 -2.05 21.97
C THR A 224 -5.02 -0.73 21.38
N ALA A 225 -4.11 -0.01 22.05
CA ALA A 225 -3.60 1.27 21.56
C ALA A 225 -2.89 1.11 20.20
N THR A 226 -1.99 0.13 20.10
CA THR A 226 -1.24 -0.15 18.88
C THR A 226 -2.18 -0.50 17.72
N CYS A 227 -3.10 -1.45 17.92
CA CYS A 227 -4.00 -1.90 16.86
C CYS A 227 -4.98 -0.81 16.42
N ILE A 228 -5.51 0.00 17.34
CA ILE A 228 -6.37 1.14 16.98
C ILE A 228 -5.57 2.18 16.19
N CYS A 229 -4.34 2.52 16.60
CA CYS A 229 -3.49 3.44 15.86
C CYS A 229 -3.19 2.93 14.43
N LEU A 230 -2.83 1.65 14.29
CA LEU A 230 -2.65 1.03 12.97
C LEU A 230 -3.94 1.09 12.15
N PHE A 231 -5.08 0.78 12.78
CA PHE A 231 -6.38 0.77 12.11
C PHE A 231 -6.85 2.17 11.69
N ILE A 232 -6.54 3.24 12.43
CA ILE A 232 -6.80 4.61 11.97
C ILE A 232 -6.09 4.90 10.63
N GLY A 233 -4.90 4.34 10.44
CA GLY A 233 -4.24 4.27 9.14
C GLY A 233 -5.12 3.63 8.08
N ALA A 234 -5.53 2.37 8.34
CA ALA A 234 -6.40 1.62 7.43
C ALA A 234 -7.70 2.38 7.11
N MET A 235 -8.35 2.98 8.10
CA MET A 235 -9.58 3.77 7.93
C MET A 235 -9.38 4.91 6.93
N GLY A 236 -8.22 5.59 6.97
CA GLY A 236 -7.88 6.64 6.02
C GLY A 236 -7.82 6.14 4.58
N LYS A 237 -6.98 5.13 4.30
CA LYS A 237 -6.81 4.59 2.94
C LYS A 237 -8.03 3.83 2.41
N SER A 238 -8.75 3.14 3.30
CA SER A 238 -9.97 2.40 2.96
C SER A 238 -11.23 3.28 2.94
N ALA A 239 -11.09 4.59 3.16
CA ALA A 239 -12.20 5.54 3.17
C ALA A 239 -13.36 5.09 4.08
N GLN A 240 -13.03 4.65 5.30
CA GLN A 240 -14.02 4.30 6.32
C GLN A 240 -14.45 5.51 7.12
N VAL A 241 -15.61 5.45 7.77
CA VAL A 241 -16.09 6.52 8.66
C VAL A 241 -15.08 6.75 9.80
N PRO A 242 -14.71 8.00 10.14
CA PRO A 242 -15.17 9.28 9.57
C PRO A 242 -14.33 9.82 8.41
N LEU A 243 -13.27 9.11 8.01
CA LEU A 243 -12.31 9.54 6.98
C LEU A 243 -12.77 9.26 5.54
N HIS A 244 -13.99 8.75 5.32
CA HIS A 244 -14.56 8.45 4.00
C HIS A 244 -14.73 9.67 3.07
N VAL A 245 -14.73 10.89 3.62
CA VAL A 245 -15.15 12.12 2.94
C VAL A 245 -14.34 12.47 1.69
N TRP A 246 -13.16 11.89 1.50
CA TRP A 246 -12.35 12.13 0.30
C TRP A 246 -12.74 11.27 -0.90
N LEU A 247 -13.40 10.14 -0.66
CA LEU A 247 -13.67 9.15 -1.70
C LEU A 247 -14.63 9.65 -2.78
N PRO A 248 -15.75 10.34 -2.46
CA PRO A 248 -16.66 10.83 -3.50
C PRO A 248 -16.00 11.85 -4.43
N ASP A 249 -15.19 12.75 -3.88
CA ASP A 249 -14.51 13.80 -4.64
C ASP A 249 -13.36 13.24 -5.50
N SER A 250 -12.80 12.08 -5.13
CA SER A 250 -11.73 11.43 -5.90
C SER A 250 -12.17 11.01 -7.31
N MET A 251 -13.49 10.98 -7.58
CA MET A 251 -14.09 10.72 -8.89
C MET A 251 -13.88 11.85 -9.92
N GLU A 252 -13.30 12.99 -9.51
CA GLU A 252 -12.82 14.02 -10.43
C GLU A 252 -11.64 13.53 -11.31
N GLY A 253 -10.96 12.47 -10.88
CA GLY A 253 -9.90 11.83 -11.66
C GLY A 253 -10.45 11.06 -12.87
N PRO A 254 -9.60 10.80 -13.89
CA PRO A 254 -9.95 9.92 -15.01
C PRO A 254 -10.50 8.55 -14.56
N THR A 255 -11.55 8.04 -15.22
CA THR A 255 -12.22 6.77 -14.87
C THR A 255 -11.29 5.56 -14.69
N PRO A 256 -10.21 5.37 -15.49
CA PRO A 256 -9.28 4.25 -15.26
C PRO A 256 -8.61 4.30 -13.87
N ILE A 257 -8.44 5.48 -13.27
CA ILE A 257 -7.90 5.64 -11.92
C ILE A 257 -8.91 5.16 -10.89
N SER A 258 -10.17 5.58 -11.00
CA SER A 258 -11.22 5.12 -10.09
C SER A 258 -11.30 3.60 -10.09
N ALA A 259 -11.22 2.96 -11.26
CA ALA A 259 -11.14 1.50 -11.36
C ALA A 259 -9.93 0.92 -10.61
N LEU A 260 -8.74 1.53 -10.77
CA LEU A 260 -7.52 1.06 -10.11
C LEU A 260 -7.55 1.24 -8.59
N ILE A 261 -7.90 2.44 -8.12
CA ILE A 261 -7.90 2.85 -6.71
C ILE A 261 -8.96 2.07 -5.92
N HIS A 262 -10.18 1.99 -6.44
CA HIS A 262 -11.31 1.42 -5.69
C HIS A 262 -11.42 -0.10 -5.80
N ALA A 263 -10.98 -0.72 -6.91
CA ALA A 263 -11.16 -2.16 -7.07
C ALA A 263 -10.04 -2.99 -6.45
N ALA A 264 -8.78 -2.52 -6.48
CA ALA A 264 -7.65 -3.44 -6.31
C ALA A 264 -6.47 -2.94 -5.49
N THR A 265 -6.48 -1.68 -5.04
CA THR A 265 -5.24 -1.07 -4.53
C THR A 265 -5.44 -0.27 -3.25
N MET A 266 -5.77 1.02 -3.33
CA MET A 266 -5.73 1.93 -2.18
C MET A 266 -6.68 1.51 -1.08
N VAL A 267 -7.94 1.22 -1.42
CA VAL A 267 -8.91 0.78 -0.41
C VAL A 267 -8.61 -0.62 0.11
N THR A 268 -8.01 -1.47 -0.73
CA THR A 268 -7.61 -2.82 -0.35
C THR A 268 -6.33 -2.86 0.47
N ALA A 269 -5.49 -1.81 0.41
CA ALA A 269 -4.25 -1.72 1.18
C ALA A 269 -4.53 -1.70 2.69
N GLY A 270 -5.58 -0.99 3.12
CA GLY A 270 -6.03 -1.01 4.51
C GLY A 270 -6.50 -2.38 4.97
N ILE A 271 -7.30 -3.06 4.14
CA ILE A 271 -7.77 -4.42 4.42
C ILE A 271 -6.59 -5.41 4.47
N PHE A 272 -5.67 -5.31 3.51
CA PHE A 272 -4.45 -6.11 3.48
C PHE A 272 -3.61 -5.92 4.74
N MET A 273 -3.42 -4.67 5.20
CA MET A 273 -2.69 -4.40 6.42
C MET A 273 -3.38 -5.02 7.63
N VAL A 274 -4.69 -4.86 7.78
CA VAL A 274 -5.44 -5.47 8.91
C VAL A 274 -5.33 -7.00 8.86
N ALA A 275 -5.46 -7.62 7.69
CA ALA A 275 -5.30 -9.05 7.52
C ALA A 275 -3.87 -9.53 7.83
N ARG A 276 -2.85 -8.79 7.37
CA ARG A 276 -1.44 -9.08 7.64
C ARG A 276 -1.11 -8.96 9.13
N MET A 277 -1.73 -8.01 9.81
CA MET A 277 -1.56 -7.75 11.24
C MET A 277 -2.54 -8.54 12.13
N SER A 278 -3.27 -9.52 11.58
CA SER A 278 -4.22 -10.31 12.36
C SER A 278 -3.63 -10.90 13.65
N PRO A 279 -2.34 -11.36 13.70
CA PRO A 279 -1.75 -11.86 14.95
C PRO A 279 -1.69 -10.83 16.08
N LEU A 280 -1.69 -9.53 15.76
CA LEU A 280 -1.76 -8.45 16.74
C LEU A 280 -3.22 -8.12 17.12
N PHE A 281 -4.10 -8.04 16.12
CA PHE A 281 -5.51 -7.72 16.35
C PHE A 281 -6.22 -8.79 17.19
N GLU A 282 -5.87 -10.07 17.02
CA GLU A 282 -6.43 -11.17 17.83
C GLU A 282 -6.13 -11.06 19.32
N LEU A 283 -5.10 -10.30 19.72
CA LEU A 283 -4.73 -10.07 21.12
C LEU A 283 -5.55 -8.95 21.79
N SER A 284 -6.44 -8.26 21.05
CA SER A 284 -7.30 -7.21 21.59
C SER A 284 -8.73 -7.30 21.07
N THR A 285 -9.62 -7.82 21.93
CA THR A 285 -11.07 -7.85 21.66
C THR A 285 -11.66 -6.45 21.48
N THR A 286 -11.14 -5.44 22.18
CA THR A 286 -11.55 -4.04 22.01
C THR A 286 -11.19 -3.50 20.63
N ALA A 287 -9.97 -3.78 20.14
CA ALA A 287 -9.57 -3.37 18.79
C ALA A 287 -10.43 -4.06 17.73
N LEU A 288 -10.66 -5.37 17.85
CA LEU A 288 -11.56 -6.11 16.95
C LEU A 288 -12.99 -5.54 16.97
N SER A 289 -13.52 -5.23 18.15
CA SER A 289 -14.85 -4.61 18.29
C SER A 289 -14.90 -3.24 17.62
N PHE A 290 -13.83 -2.45 17.74
CA PHE A 290 -13.71 -1.16 17.05
C PHE A 290 -13.73 -1.32 15.52
N VAL A 291 -12.98 -2.29 14.98
CA VAL A 291 -12.99 -2.62 13.55
C VAL A 291 -14.40 -3.02 13.09
N ILE A 292 -15.10 -3.86 13.86
CA ILE A 292 -16.47 -4.29 13.53
C ILE A 292 -17.43 -3.10 13.51
N VAL A 293 -17.40 -2.24 14.53
CA VAL A 293 -18.31 -1.09 14.63
C VAL A 293 -18.07 -0.11 13.48
N ILE A 294 -16.82 0.26 13.22
CA ILE A 294 -16.48 1.18 12.12
C ILE A 294 -16.84 0.57 10.77
N GLY A 295 -16.54 -0.72 10.57
CA GLY A 295 -16.87 -1.45 9.35
C GLY A 295 -18.37 -1.61 9.12
N ALA A 296 -19.18 -1.73 10.17
CA ALA A 296 -20.64 -1.83 10.07
C ALA A 296 -21.32 -0.48 9.82
N ILE A 297 -20.71 0.62 10.27
CA ILE A 297 -21.23 1.98 10.05
C ILE A 297 -20.91 2.49 8.64
N THR A 298 -19.78 2.09 8.08
CA THR A 298 -19.32 2.48 6.74
C THR A 298 -20.15 1.80 5.65
#